data_AF-A0A852UP58-F1
#
_entry.id   AF-A0A852UP58-F1
#
_cell.length_a   1.000
_cell.length_b   1.000
_cell.length_c   1.000
_cell.angle_alpha   90.00
_cell.angle_beta   90.00
_cell.angle_gamma   90.00
#
_symmetry.space_group_name_H-M   'P 1'
#
loop_
_entity.id
_entity.type
_entity.pdbx_description
1 polymer ?
#
loop_
_entity_poly.entity_id
_entity_poly.type
_entity_poly.pdbx_seq_one_letter_code
_entity_poly.pdbx_strand_id
1 'polypeptide(L)'
;MTTTKQKLYFEPAWDKTIAPTDGEKIRYHFQQQTKQLQGGVHLSFLWNARNHKGEHLITVLIHNFEQGNFRLHNTAISYYEKGKQPVNAMFSLPCEIAGNTSMPWTFIFSETNETNADPQYTIWK
;
A
#
# COMPACT_ATOMS: atom_id res chain seq x y z
N MET A 1 -16.59 8.95 23.50
CA MET A 1 -16.02 7.98 22.56
C MET A 1 -14.59 8.40 22.29
N THR A 2 -13.59 7.59 22.64
CA THR A 2 -12.19 7.88 22.32
C THR A 2 -11.98 7.62 20.83
N THR A 3 -11.77 8.67 20.05
CA THR A 3 -11.37 8.55 18.64
C THR A 3 -9.95 7.96 18.60
N THR A 4 -9.80 6.70 18.20
CA THR A 4 -8.46 6.11 18.01
C THR A 4 -7.79 6.80 16.83
N LYS A 5 -6.68 7.51 17.09
CA LYS A 5 -5.92 8.22 16.07
C LYS A 5 -5.15 7.22 15.20
N GLN A 6 -5.23 7.38 13.88
CA GLN A 6 -4.43 6.60 12.91
C GLN A 6 -2.93 6.74 13.23
N LYS A 7 -2.19 5.63 13.15
CA LYS A 7 -0.74 5.57 13.39
C LYS A 7 0.01 5.24 12.11
N LEU A 8 1.26 5.69 12.00
CA LEU A 8 2.17 5.26 10.94
C LEU A 8 3.13 4.23 11.53
N TYR A 9 3.23 3.07 10.91
CA TYR A 9 4.11 1.98 11.31
C TYR A 9 4.98 1.57 10.12
N PHE A 10 6.29 1.45 10.36
CA PHE A 10 7.22 0.89 9.40
C PHE A 10 7.50 -0.56 9.79
N GLU A 11 7.27 -1.49 8.88
CA GLU A 11 7.67 -2.89 9.09
C GLU A 11 9.20 -2.96 9.24
N PRO A 12 9.75 -3.84 10.11
CA PRO A 12 11.18 -3.86 10.41
C PRO A 12 12.15 -3.88 9.22
N ALA A 13 11.81 -4.51 8.10
CA ALA A 13 12.64 -4.46 6.89
C ALA A 13 12.62 -3.05 6.29
N TRP A 14 11.44 -2.43 6.20
CA TRP A 14 11.29 -1.04 5.75
C TRP A 14 12.09 -0.06 6.59
N ASP A 15 11.97 -0.15 7.91
CA ASP A 15 12.63 0.77 8.85
C ASP A 15 14.17 0.73 8.72
N LYS A 16 14.71 -0.44 8.39
CA LYS A 16 16.16 -0.63 8.19
C LYS A 16 16.67 -0.17 6.82
N THR A 17 15.85 -0.26 5.78
CA THR A 17 16.30 -0.04 4.40
C THR A 17 15.92 1.31 3.82
N ILE A 18 14.95 2.01 4.42
CA ILE A 18 14.46 3.27 3.85
C ILE A 18 15.45 4.41 4.07
N ALA A 19 15.72 5.18 3.01
CA ALA A 19 16.49 6.40 3.13
C ALA A 19 15.73 7.42 4.01
N PRO A 20 16.41 8.19 4.89
CA PRO A 20 15.76 9.18 5.75
C PRO A 20 14.83 10.14 4.99
N THR A 21 15.24 10.59 3.81
CA THR A 21 14.45 11.49 2.95
C THR A 21 13.13 10.88 2.51
N ASP A 22 13.10 9.58 2.21
CA ASP A 22 11.88 8.90 1.79
C ASP A 22 10.99 8.60 3.01
N GLY A 23 11.59 8.34 4.18
CA GLY A 23 10.87 8.27 5.45
C GLY A 23 10.10 9.56 5.75
N GLU A 24 10.72 10.72 5.58
CA GLU A 24 10.04 12.01 5.76
C GLU A 24 8.92 12.26 4.74
N LYS A 25 9.13 11.87 3.47
CA LYS A 25 8.05 11.93 2.47
C LYS A 25 6.86 11.07 2.88
N ILE A 26 7.08 9.85 3.36
CA ILE A 26 6.00 8.97 3.82
C ILE A 26 5.25 9.61 4.99
N ARG A 27 5.96 10.19 5.97
CA ARG A 27 5.33 10.90 7.10
C ARG A 27 4.47 12.06 6.61
N TYR A 28 4.96 12.84 5.65
CA TYR A 28 4.20 13.92 5.04
C TYR A 28 2.94 13.40 4.34
N HIS A 29 3.06 12.40 3.47
CA HIS A 29 1.92 11.79 2.77
C HIS A 29 0.89 11.23 3.74
N PHE A 30 1.32 10.49 4.76
CA PHE A 30 0.48 9.98 5.83
C PHE A 30 -0.34 11.10 6.49
N GLN A 31 0.28 12.23 6.85
CA GLN A 31 -0.41 13.36 7.47
C GLN A 31 -1.44 14.01 6.54
N GLN A 32 -1.22 14.05 5.23
CA GLN A 32 -2.19 14.61 4.29
C GLN A 32 -3.34 13.64 4.01
N GLN A 33 -3.03 12.37 3.75
CA GLN A 33 -4.01 11.35 3.33
C GLN A 33 -4.98 11.00 4.46
N THR A 34 -4.48 10.91 5.70
CA THR A 34 -5.32 10.60 6.87
C THR A 34 -6.35 11.68 7.22
N LYS A 35 -6.26 12.88 6.64
CA LYS A 35 -7.30 13.93 6.79
C LYS A 35 -8.51 13.70 5.89
N GLN A 36 -8.35 12.94 4.82
CA GLN A 36 -9.36 12.77 3.76
C GLN A 36 -9.97 11.36 3.76
N LEU A 37 -9.21 10.37 4.26
CA LEU A 37 -9.62 8.98 4.34
C LEU A 37 -10.21 8.65 5.71
N GLN A 38 -11.25 7.81 5.71
CA GLN A 38 -11.93 7.35 6.92
C GLN A 38 -12.63 6.02 6.67
N GLY A 39 -12.61 5.14 7.67
CA GLY A 39 -13.17 3.78 7.60
C GLY A 39 -12.47 2.89 6.56
N GLY A 40 -12.64 1.58 6.67
CA GLY A 40 -12.15 0.64 5.66
C GLY A 40 -10.64 0.55 5.52
N VAL A 41 -10.24 -0.13 4.44
CA VAL A 41 -8.86 -0.30 4.02
C VAL A 41 -8.63 0.43 2.70
N HIS A 42 -7.58 1.23 2.62
CA HIS A 42 -7.24 2.03 1.45
C HIS A 42 -5.78 1.83 1.04
N LEU A 43 -5.50 1.90 -0.27
CA LEU A 43 -4.15 1.88 -0.82
C LEU A 43 -3.86 3.23 -1.47
N SER A 44 -3.08 4.07 -0.81
CA SER A 44 -2.71 5.37 -1.37
C SER A 44 -1.38 5.29 -2.08
N PHE A 45 -1.34 5.63 -3.37
CA PHE A 45 -0.10 5.69 -4.15
C PHE A 45 0.90 6.67 -3.54
N LEU A 46 2.19 6.29 -3.53
CA LEU A 46 3.29 7.17 -3.17
C LEU A 46 4.22 7.40 -4.37
N TRP A 47 4.80 6.34 -4.91
CA TRP A 47 5.66 6.39 -6.10
C TRP A 47 5.79 5.02 -6.77
N ASN A 48 6.42 5.00 -7.95
CA ASN A 48 6.75 3.77 -8.64
C ASN A 48 8.20 3.76 -9.17
N ALA A 49 8.75 2.57 -9.32
CA ALA A 49 10.07 2.33 -9.90
C ALA A 49 10.05 1.07 -10.79
N ARG A 50 11.18 0.78 -11.44
CA ARG A 50 11.44 -0.48 -12.14
C ARG A 50 12.72 -1.10 -11.57
N ASN A 51 12.72 -2.40 -11.33
CA ASN A 51 13.95 -3.10 -10.91
C ASN A 51 14.76 -3.58 -12.14
N HIS A 52 15.88 -4.26 -11.89
CA HIS A 52 16.76 -4.77 -12.95
C HIS A 52 16.11 -5.84 -13.85
N LYS A 53 15.02 -6.47 -13.41
CA LYS A 53 14.21 -7.42 -14.20
C LYS A 53 13.11 -6.73 -15.00
N GLY A 54 13.00 -5.40 -14.90
CA GLY A 54 11.92 -4.64 -15.51
C GLY A 54 10.59 -4.77 -14.78
N GLU A 55 10.51 -5.38 -13.59
CA GLU A 55 9.26 -5.50 -12.83
C GLU A 55 8.85 -4.13 -12.27
N HIS A 56 7.53 -3.89 -12.20
CA HIS A 56 7.01 -2.59 -11.77
C HIS A 56 6.82 -2.58 -10.25
N LEU A 57 7.63 -1.77 -9.57
CA LEU A 57 7.57 -1.59 -8.13
C LEU A 57 6.62 -0.44 -7.82
N ILE A 58 5.46 -0.73 -7.23
CA ILE A 58 4.48 0.28 -6.83
C ILE A 58 4.52 0.42 -5.32
N THR A 59 4.98 1.57 -4.83
CA THR A 59 5.01 1.87 -3.40
C THR A 59 3.77 2.64 -3.00
N VAL A 60 3.10 2.15 -1.97
CA VAL A 60 1.87 2.70 -1.42
C VAL A 60 1.97 2.89 0.08
N LEU A 61 1.02 3.61 0.63
CA LEU A 61 0.66 3.56 2.04
C LEU A 61 -0.65 2.75 2.16
N ILE A 62 -0.57 1.60 2.83
CA ILE A 62 -1.74 0.79 3.14
C ILE A 62 -2.35 1.33 4.42
N HIS A 63 -3.57 1.81 4.37
CA HIS A 63 -4.29 2.32 5.53
C HIS A 63 -5.30 1.29 6.02
N ASN A 64 -5.20 0.86 7.27
CA ASN A 64 -6.26 0.15 7.97
C ASN A 64 -6.92 1.12 8.97
N PHE A 65 -8.11 1.63 8.64
CA PHE A 65 -8.89 2.49 9.56
C PHE A 65 -9.87 1.69 10.42
N GLU A 66 -9.95 0.38 10.23
CA GLU A 66 -10.74 -0.51 11.08
C GLU A 66 -10.09 -0.67 12.45
N GLN A 67 -10.89 -1.12 13.43
CA GLN A 67 -10.37 -1.44 14.78
C GLN A 67 -9.63 -2.79 14.80
N GLY A 68 -10.01 -3.72 13.91
CA GLY A 68 -9.41 -5.05 13.80
C GLY A 68 -8.14 -5.05 12.95
N ASN A 69 -7.34 -6.10 13.12
CA ASN A 69 -6.20 -6.34 12.24
C ASN A 69 -6.67 -6.67 10.82
N PHE A 70 -5.94 -6.15 9.84
CA PHE A 70 -6.15 -6.43 8.43
C PHE A 70 -5.08 -7.40 7.93
N ARG A 71 -5.52 -8.46 7.25
CA ARG A 71 -4.67 -9.43 6.58
C ARG A 71 -4.96 -9.40 5.08
N LEU A 72 -3.93 -9.15 4.28
CA LEU A 72 -4.00 -9.22 2.82
C LEU A 72 -3.47 -10.59 2.39
N HIS A 73 -4.36 -11.45 1.89
CA HIS A 73 -4.02 -12.83 1.53
C HIS A 73 -4.79 -13.24 0.28
N ASN A 74 -4.03 -13.65 -0.74
CA ASN A 74 -4.56 -13.99 -2.05
C ASN A 74 -5.57 -12.94 -2.56
N THR A 75 -5.13 -11.69 -2.55
CA THR A 75 -5.96 -10.53 -2.88
C THR A 75 -5.54 -9.98 -4.25
N ALA A 76 -6.51 -9.84 -5.15
CA ALA A 76 -6.31 -9.16 -6.43
C ALA A 76 -6.24 -7.65 -6.20
N ILE A 77 -5.16 -7.02 -6.68
CA ILE A 77 -4.97 -5.56 -6.64
C ILE A 77 -4.75 -5.07 -8.06
N SER A 78 -5.46 -4.01 -8.44
CA SER A 78 -5.26 -3.31 -9.69
C SER A 78 -4.36 -2.10 -9.49
N TYR A 79 -3.47 -1.84 -10.45
CA TYR A 79 -2.76 -0.58 -10.57
C TYR A 79 -3.21 0.15 -11.83
N TYR A 80 -3.66 1.39 -11.64
CA TYR A 80 -4.12 2.27 -12.70
C TYR A 80 -3.22 3.51 -12.83
N GLU A 81 -2.80 3.79 -14.05
CA GLU A 81 -2.11 5.01 -14.43
C GLU A 81 -2.84 5.62 -15.63
N LYS A 82 -3.16 6.91 -15.55
CA LYS A 82 -3.94 7.60 -16.59
C LYS A 82 -3.35 7.38 -17.99
N GLY A 83 -4.19 6.89 -18.90
CA GLY A 83 -3.80 6.63 -20.29
C GLY A 83 -3.12 5.28 -20.52
N LYS A 84 -3.03 4.42 -19.50
CA LYS A 84 -2.56 3.03 -19.61
C LYS A 84 -3.67 2.06 -19.27
N GLN A 85 -3.54 0.83 -19.78
CA GLN A 85 -4.41 -0.26 -19.36
C GLN A 85 -4.12 -0.61 -17.89
N PRO A 86 -5.15 -0.85 -17.06
CA PRO A 86 -4.96 -1.34 -15.70
C PRO A 86 -4.22 -2.67 -15.71
N VAL A 87 -3.36 -2.90 -14.70
CA VAL A 87 -2.69 -4.18 -14.50
C VAL A 87 -3.17 -4.77 -13.18
N ASN A 88 -3.65 -6.01 -13.23
CA ASN A 88 -4.14 -6.73 -12.07
C ASN A 88 -3.13 -7.82 -11.67
N ALA A 89 -2.83 -7.91 -10.38
CA ALA A 89 -1.97 -8.95 -9.84
C ALA A 89 -2.44 -9.45 -8.47
N MET A 90 -2.06 -10.70 -8.15
CA MET A 90 -2.35 -11.32 -6.86
C MET A 90 -1.25 -11.04 -5.85
N PHE A 91 -1.64 -10.63 -4.65
CA PHE A 91 -0.72 -10.36 -3.55
C PHE A 91 -1.14 -11.03 -2.24
N SER A 92 -0.14 -11.33 -1.43
CA SER A 92 -0.27 -11.67 -0.02
C SER A 92 0.80 -10.92 0.76
N LEU A 93 0.46 -10.43 1.94
CA LEU A 93 1.44 -9.87 2.88
C LEU A 93 1.86 -10.96 3.88
N PRO A 94 3.15 -10.99 4.27
CA PRO A 94 3.64 -11.91 5.29
C PRO A 94 3.22 -11.50 6.71
N CYS A 95 2.62 -10.32 6.87
CA CYS A 95 2.24 -9.73 8.15
C CYS A 95 0.80 -9.17 8.12
N GLU A 96 0.24 -8.97 9.31
CA GLU A 96 -1.00 -8.23 9.49
C GLU A 96 -0.73 -6.74 9.74
N ILE A 97 -1.67 -5.90 9.34
CA ILE A 97 -1.67 -4.47 9.63
C ILE A 97 -2.65 -4.24 10.77
N ALA A 98 -2.13 -3.82 11.93
CA ALA A 98 -2.95 -3.59 13.11
C ALA A 98 -4.08 -2.57 12.84
N GLY A 99 -5.14 -2.63 13.64
CA GLY A 99 -6.20 -1.63 13.62
C GLY A 99 -5.65 -0.21 13.76
N ASN A 100 -6.29 0.73 13.07
CA ASN A 100 -5.93 2.15 13.05
C ASN A 100 -4.44 2.41 12.71
N THR A 101 -3.90 1.64 11.76
CA THR A 101 -2.48 1.71 11.35
C THR A 101 -2.34 1.87 9.85
N SER A 102 -1.43 2.75 9.45
CA SER A 102 -0.96 2.92 8.08
C SER A 102 0.46 2.35 7.97
N MET A 103 0.72 1.54 6.95
CA MET A 103 2.01 0.88 6.74
C MET A 103 2.48 1.04 5.29
N PRO A 104 3.72 1.52 5.04
CA PRO A 104 4.24 1.60 3.70
C PRO A 104 4.50 0.19 3.16
N TRP A 105 4.25 -0.02 1.88
CA TRP A 105 4.49 -1.30 1.22
C TRP A 105 4.82 -1.12 -0.26
N THR A 106 5.69 -1.96 -0.80
CA THR A 106 5.97 -2.02 -2.24
C THR A 106 5.39 -3.30 -2.81
N PHE A 107 4.42 -3.18 -3.70
CA PHE A 107 3.93 -4.27 -4.53
C PHE A 107 4.79 -4.40 -5.77
N ILE A 108 5.24 -5.62 -6.08
CA ILE A 108 6.01 -5.93 -7.28
C ILE A 108 5.05 -6.57 -8.28
N PHE A 109 4.66 -5.81 -9.29
CA PHE A 109 3.87 -6.32 -10.40
C PHE A 109 4.82 -6.96 -11.43
N SER A 110 4.58 -8.23 -11.73
CA SER A 110 5.38 -9.08 -12.61
C SER A 110 4.47 -9.98 -13.43
N GLU A 111 4.97 -10.54 -14.52
CA GLU A 111 4.22 -11.51 -15.32
C GLU A 111 3.79 -12.75 -14.51
N THR A 112 4.54 -13.08 -13.45
CA THR A 112 4.31 -14.30 -12.64
C THR A 112 3.13 -14.19 -11.66
N ASN A 113 2.63 -12.98 -11.40
CA ASN A 113 1.51 -12.75 -10.48
C ASN A 113 0.31 -12.06 -11.13
N GLU A 114 0.29 -11.92 -12.45
CA GLU A 114 -0.85 -11.40 -13.20
C GLU A 114 -2.13 -12.24 -12.98
N THR A 115 -3.29 -11.58 -13.02
CA THR A 115 -4.58 -12.22 -12.81
C THR A 115 -5.71 -11.52 -13.54
N ASN A 116 -6.75 -12.27 -13.88
CA ASN A 116 -8.01 -11.75 -14.41
C ASN A 116 -9.10 -11.63 -13.34
N ALA A 117 -8.80 -11.93 -12.08
CA ALA A 117 -9.75 -11.78 -10.98
C ALA A 117 -10.13 -10.31 -10.76
N ASP A 118 -11.37 -10.07 -10.32
CA ASP A 118 -11.84 -8.74 -9.97
C ASP A 118 -10.99 -8.17 -8.82
N PRO A 119 -10.40 -6.97 -8.98
CA PRO A 119 -9.55 -6.40 -7.95
C PRO A 119 -10.37 -5.99 -6.73
N GLN A 120 -9.94 -6.43 -5.55
CA GLN A 120 -10.53 -5.98 -4.28
C GLN A 120 -10.09 -4.56 -3.93
N TYR A 121 -8.90 -4.17 -4.38
CA TYR A 121 -8.34 -2.83 -4.20
C TYR A 121 -7.75 -2.31 -5.50
N THR A 122 -7.82 -0.99 -5.68
CA THR A 122 -7.21 -0.30 -6.81
C THR A 122 -6.26 0.77 -6.32
N ILE A 123 -5.05 0.79 -6.86
CA ILE A 123 -4.05 1.82 -6.66
C ILE A 123 -4.15 2.80 -7.83
N TRP A 124 -4.53 4.03 -7.52
CA TRP A 124 -4.64 5.11 -8.50
C TRP A 124 -3.39 5.99 -8.47
N LYS A 125 -2.72 6.12 -9.62
CA LYS A 125 -1.66 7.11 -9.85
C LYS A 125 -2.19 8.37 -10.52
#